data_AF-A0A5S4V6B3-F1
#
_entry.id   AF-A0A5S4V6B3-F1
#
_cell.length_a   1.000
_cell.length_b   1.000
_cell.length_c   1.000
_cell.angle_alpha   90.00
_cell.angle_beta   90.00
_cell.angle_gamma   90.00
#
_symmetry.space_group_name_H-M   'P 1'
#
loop_
_entity.id
_entity.type
_entity.pdbx_description
1 polymer ?
#
loop_
_entity_poly.entity_id
_entity_poly.type
_entity_poly.pdbx_seq_one_letter_code
_entity_poly.pdbx_strand_id
1 'polypeptide(L)'
;MIMWDLVTTIVLLVLMIGAALLASFFSLFLAFAGDSCGASSVCNYDLMATGMMVAMIGPLVVGLFALIAAVIVLVLKRIAFWIPLVGILLIVGVFIGGFALTAAGVTPAAS
;
A
#
# COMPACT_ATOMS: atom_id res chain seq x y z
N MET A 1 14.89 -22.19 21.10
CA MET A 1 13.83 -21.17 20.92
C MET A 1 14.25 -20.03 20.00
N ILE A 2 15.45 -19.45 20.14
CA ILE A 2 15.93 -18.30 19.31
C ILE A 2 15.83 -18.49 17.79
N MET A 3 16.04 -19.71 17.25
CA MET A 3 15.92 -19.95 15.81
C MET A 3 14.49 -19.74 15.26
N TRP A 4 13.46 -20.10 16.03
CA TRP A 4 12.07 -19.96 15.59
C TRP A 4 11.62 -18.49 15.55
N ASP A 5 12.03 -17.67 16.52
CA ASP A 5 11.77 -16.21 16.50
C ASP A 5 12.44 -15.52 15.30
N LEU A 6 13.67 -15.93 14.99
CA LEU A 6 14.41 -15.36 13.86
C LEU A 6 13.73 -15.68 12.52
N VAL A 7 13.37 -16.95 12.31
CA VAL A 7 12.68 -17.39 11.08
C VAL A 7 11.34 -16.66 10.92
N THR A 8 10.54 -16.57 11.99
CA THR A 8 9.22 -15.92 11.93
C THR A 8 9.35 -14.43 11.58
N THR A 9 10.35 -13.76 12.15
CA THR A 9 10.63 -12.34 11.85
C THR A 9 11.07 -12.14 10.40
N ILE A 10 11.95 -13.01 9.89
CA ILE A 10 12.38 -12.96 8.49
C ILE A 10 11.20 -13.18 7.54
N VAL A 11 10.36 -14.19 7.81
CA VAL A 11 9.17 -14.47 7.00
C VAL A 11 8.22 -13.26 6.99
N LEU A 12 7.96 -12.64 8.14
CA LEU A 12 7.12 -11.45 8.24
C LEU A 12 7.70 -10.25 7.47
N LEU A 13 9.01 -10.04 7.51
CA LEU A 13 9.67 -8.98 6.74
C LEU A 13 9.58 -9.23 5.23
N VAL A 14 9.81 -10.47 4.79
CA VAL A 14 9.67 -10.87 3.38
C VAL A 14 8.22 -10.69 2.91
N LEU A 15 7.23 -11.09 3.72
CA LEU A 15 5.82 -10.88 3.42
C LEU A 15 5.46 -9.38 3.33
N MET A 16 6.02 -8.55 4.20
CA MET A 16 5.80 -7.09 4.17
C MET A 16 6.35 -6.47 2.88
N ILE A 17 7.57 -6.83 2.50
CA ILE A 17 8.19 -6.37 1.25
C ILE A 17 7.37 -6.88 0.05
N GLY A 18 6.99 -8.16 0.08
CA GLY A 18 6.14 -8.77 -0.94
C GLY A 18 4.81 -8.04 -1.08
N ALA A 19 4.13 -7.71 0.02
CA ALA A 19 2.86 -6.98 0.02
C ALA A 19 3.00 -5.57 -0.55
N ALA A 20 4.08 -4.83 -0.22
CA ALA A 20 4.34 -3.51 -0.78
C ALA A 20 4.53 -3.57 -2.30
N LEU A 21 5.33 -4.53 -2.79
CA LEU A 21 5.54 -4.73 -4.23
C LEU A 21 4.27 -5.17 -4.94
N LEU A 22 3.48 -6.06 -4.33
CA LEU A 22 2.20 -6.51 -4.87
C LEU A 22 1.22 -5.33 -5.00
N ALA A 23 1.12 -4.50 -3.96
CA ALA A 23 0.30 -3.29 -3.97
C ALA A 23 0.74 -2.33 -5.08
N SER A 24 2.04 -2.02 -5.19
CA SER A 24 2.56 -1.17 -6.26
C SER A 24 2.30 -1.75 -7.66
N PHE A 25 2.38 -3.07 -7.83
CA PHE A 25 2.04 -3.74 -9.08
C PHE A 25 0.55 -3.60 -9.42
N PHE A 26 -0.34 -3.82 -8.44
CA PHE A 26 -1.78 -3.63 -8.63
C PHE A 26 -2.16 -2.17 -8.91
N SER A 27 -1.42 -1.20 -8.39
CA SER A 27 -1.63 0.22 -8.67
C SER A 27 -1.46 0.58 -10.14
N LEU A 28 -0.69 -0.19 -10.91
CA LEU A 28 -0.57 0.00 -12.36
C LEU A 28 -1.91 -0.25 -13.07
N PHE A 29 -2.75 -1.14 -12.54
CA PHE A 29 -4.07 -1.42 -13.10
C PHE A 29 -5.08 -0.30 -12.84
N LEU A 30 -4.86 0.56 -11.84
CA LEU A 30 -5.73 1.73 -11.61
C LEU A 30 -5.66 2.72 -12.77
N ALA A 31 -4.61 2.69 -13.61
CA ALA A 31 -4.54 3.51 -14.81
C ALA A 31 -5.68 3.23 -15.80
N PHE A 32 -6.18 1.98 -15.86
CA PHE A 32 -7.31 1.59 -16.70
C PHE A 32 -8.67 2.12 -16.21
N ALA A 33 -8.73 2.72 -15.01
CA ALA A 33 -9.97 3.35 -14.53
C ALA A 33 -10.41 4.51 -15.45
N GLY A 34 -9.47 5.12 -16.18
CA GLY A 34 -9.74 6.17 -17.17
C GLY A 34 -10.55 5.70 -18.38
N ASP A 35 -10.58 4.40 -18.69
CA ASP A 35 -11.35 3.86 -19.82
C ASP A 35 -12.88 3.94 -19.58
N SER A 36 -13.29 4.16 -18.33
CA SER A 36 -14.70 4.37 -17.96
C SER A 36 -15.16 5.82 -18.18
N CYS A 37 -14.24 6.73 -18.53
CA CYS A 37 -14.53 8.13 -18.79
C CYS A 37 -15.11 8.29 -20.20
N GLY A 38 -16.38 8.71 -20.28
CA GLY A 38 -17.13 8.70 -21.54
C GLY A 38 -18.62 8.94 -21.33
N ALA A 39 -19.45 8.40 -22.23
CA ALA A 39 -20.86 8.77 -22.46
C ALA A 39 -21.78 8.93 -21.22
N SER A 40 -21.46 8.33 -20.07
CA SER A 40 -22.26 8.37 -18.83
C SER A 40 -21.49 8.83 -17.58
N SER A 41 -20.22 9.22 -17.69
CA SER A 41 -19.33 9.44 -16.54
C SER A 41 -18.40 10.63 -16.77
N VAL A 42 -18.34 11.54 -15.79
CA VAL A 42 -17.39 12.67 -15.77
C VAL A 42 -16.20 12.28 -14.90
N CYS A 43 -14.99 12.47 -15.43
CA CYS A 43 -13.75 12.11 -14.75
C CYS A 43 -12.91 13.32 -14.37
N ASN A 44 -12.46 13.32 -13.12
CA ASN A 44 -11.42 14.22 -12.66
C ASN A 44 -10.06 13.51 -12.73
N TYR A 45 -9.33 13.73 -13.83
CA TYR A 45 -8.03 13.12 -14.07
C TYR A 45 -6.97 13.51 -13.04
N ASP A 46 -7.02 14.72 -12.46
CA ASP A 46 -6.08 15.14 -11.41
C ASP A 46 -6.27 14.33 -10.12
N LEU A 47 -7.54 14.08 -9.74
CA LEU A 47 -7.85 13.27 -8.57
C LEU A 47 -7.48 11.81 -8.78
N MET A 48 -7.75 11.27 -9.98
CA MET A 48 -7.32 9.92 -10.36
C MET A 48 -5.80 9.80 -10.36
N ALA A 49 -5.10 10.78 -10.93
CA ALA A 49 -3.64 10.81 -10.94
C ALA A 49 -3.06 10.85 -9.52
N THR A 50 -3.66 11.65 -8.64
CA THR A 50 -3.22 11.72 -7.25
C THR A 50 -3.46 10.39 -6.52
N GLY A 51 -4.65 9.79 -6.67
CA GLY A 51 -4.98 8.49 -6.07
C GLY A 51 -4.05 7.36 -6.54
N MET A 52 -3.72 7.33 -7.84
CA MET A 52 -2.83 6.31 -8.39
C MET A 52 -1.40 6.45 -7.86
N MET A 53 -0.91 7.70 -7.71
CA MET A 53 0.42 7.98 -7.17
C MET A 53 0.49 7.60 -5.69
N VAL A 54 -0.56 7.86 -4.93
CA VAL A 54 -0.68 7.43 -3.53
C VAL A 54 -0.69 5.91 -3.44
N ALA A 55 -1.47 5.21 -4.29
CA ALA A 55 -1.50 3.75 -4.32
C ALA A 55 -0.17 3.14 -4.77
N MET A 56 0.60 3.81 -5.63
CA MET A 56 1.86 3.30 -6.16
C MET A 56 3.04 3.53 -5.20
N ILE A 57 3.19 4.76 -4.71
CA ILE A 57 4.36 5.20 -3.92
C ILE A 57 4.10 5.04 -2.42
N GLY A 58 2.87 5.25 -1.97
CA GLY A 58 2.49 5.19 -0.55
C GLY A 58 2.86 3.86 0.12
N PRO A 59 2.54 2.69 -0.46
CA PRO A 59 2.95 1.39 0.07
C PRO A 59 4.46 1.24 0.27
N LEU A 60 5.27 1.75 -0.67
CA LEU A 60 6.73 1.68 -0.60
C LEU A 60 7.28 2.57 0.52
N VAL A 61 6.77 3.80 0.63
CA VAL A 61 7.18 4.75 1.66
C VAL A 61 6.85 4.21 3.04
N VAL A 62 5.62 3.73 3.24
CA VAL A 62 5.17 3.14 4.52
C VAL A 62 5.92 1.86 4.84
N GLY A 63 6.14 0.99 3.84
CA GLY A 63 6.95 -0.22 4.00
C GLY A 63 8.38 0.08 4.41
N LEU A 64 9.00 1.12 3.85
CA LEU A 64 10.35 1.56 4.21
C LEU A 64 10.40 2.07 5.67
N PHE A 65 9.44 2.90 6.08
CA PHE A 65 9.37 3.37 7.47
C PHE A 65 9.11 2.23 8.46
N ALA A 66 8.23 1.28 8.13
CA ALA A 66 7.98 0.11 8.94
C ALA A 66 9.22 -0.79 9.07
N LEU A 67 10.01 -0.92 8.00
CA LEU A 67 11.28 -1.64 8.00
C LEU A 67 12.31 -0.95 8.91
N ILE A 68 12.46 0.38 8.80
CA ILE A 68 13.35 1.16 9.68
C ILE A 68 12.94 0.99 11.14
N ALA A 69 11.64 1.11 11.45
CA ALA A 69 11.12 0.92 12.80
C ALA A 69 11.39 -0.50 13.33
N ALA A 70 11.23 -1.53 12.48
CA ALA A 70 11.54 -2.91 12.85
C ALA A 70 13.02 -3.09 13.20
N VAL A 71 13.94 -2.53 12.40
CA VAL A 71 15.38 -2.56 12.65
C VAL A 71 15.73 -1.86 13.98
N ILE A 72 15.17 -0.68 14.23
CA ILE A 72 15.41 0.06 15.48
C ILE A 72 14.97 -0.77 16.70
N VAL A 73 13.77 -1.37 16.66
CA VAL A 73 13.25 -2.14 17.80
C VAL A 73 14.01 -3.44 18.01
N LEU A 74 14.48 -4.08 16.93
CA LEU A 74 15.41 -5.22 16.99
C LEU A 74 16.72 -4.85 17.71
N VAL A 75 17.31 -3.68 17.39
CA VAL A 75 18.52 -3.18 18.07
C VAL A 75 18.26 -2.86 19.53
N LEU A 76 17.06 -2.37 19.88
CA LEU A 76 16.64 -2.09 21.25
C LEU A 76 16.26 -3.35 22.06
N LYS A 77 16.49 -4.56 21.53
CA LYS A 77 16.18 -5.86 22.14
C LYS A 77 14.72 -6.02 22.61
N ARG A 78 13.76 -5.35 21.96
CA ARG A 78 12.32 -5.53 22.23
C ARG A 78 11.72 -6.55 21.26
N ILE A 79 10.68 -7.25 21.71
CA ILE A 79 9.97 -8.29 20.94
C ILE A 79 9.32 -7.63 19.70
N ALA A 80 9.92 -7.79 18.53
CA ALA A 80 9.63 -6.99 17.33
C ALA A 80 8.52 -7.54 16.42
N PHE A 81 7.79 -8.58 16.86
CA PHE A 81 6.78 -9.28 16.06
C PHE A 81 5.62 -8.38 15.58
N TRP A 82 5.18 -7.42 16.39
CA TRP A 82 4.02 -6.58 16.08
C TRP A 82 4.28 -5.58 14.95
N ILE A 83 5.53 -5.18 14.74
CA ILE A 83 5.91 -4.12 13.81
C ILE A 83 5.67 -4.50 12.35
N PRO A 84 6.17 -5.64 11.83
CA PRO A 84 5.90 -6.03 10.45
C PRO A 84 4.40 -6.30 10.22
N LEU A 85 3.66 -6.76 11.24
CA LEU A 85 2.23 -6.96 11.14
C LEU A 85 1.48 -5.64 10.95
N VAL A 86 1.81 -4.63 11.77
CA VAL A 86 1.28 -3.27 11.63
C VAL A 86 1.72 -2.66 10.30
N GLY A 87 2.96 -2.88 9.88
CA GLY A 87 3.48 -2.43 8.59
C GLY A 87 2.66 -2.95 7.41
N ILE A 88 2.34 -4.26 7.40
CA ILE A 88 1.48 -4.86 6.38
C ILE A 88 0.08 -4.22 6.39
N LEU A 89 -0.53 -4.04 7.57
CA LEU A 89 -1.85 -3.41 7.65
C LEU A 89 -1.86 -1.97 7.14
N LEU A 90 -0.81 -1.19 7.43
CA LEU A 90 -0.67 0.17 6.94
C LEU A 90 -0.47 0.21 5.42
N ILE A 91 0.36 -0.68 4.86
CA ILE A 91 0.54 -0.84 3.41
C ILE A 91 -0.81 -1.10 2.73
N VAL A 92 -1.59 -2.05 3.26
CA VAL A 92 -2.91 -2.38 2.73
C VAL A 92 -3.86 -1.19 2.84
N GLY A 93 -3.88 -0.51 3.99
CA GLY A 93 -4.73 0.68 4.19
C GLY A 93 -4.40 1.82 3.22
N VAL A 94 -3.12 2.07 2.96
CA VAL A 94 -2.67 3.12 2.03
C VAL A 94 -3.04 2.75 0.60
N PHE A 95 -2.89 1.49 0.20
CA PHE A 95 -3.31 1.02 -1.11
C PHE A 95 -4.83 1.18 -1.31
N ILE A 96 -5.64 0.74 -0.33
CA ILE A 96 -7.11 0.90 -0.38
C ILE A 96 -7.49 2.38 -0.43
N GLY A 97 -6.81 3.24 0.32
CA GLY A 97 -7.02 4.68 0.29
C GLY A 97 -6.72 5.28 -1.09
N GLY A 98 -5.59 4.92 -1.69
CA GLY A 98 -5.23 5.33 -3.05
C GLY A 98 -6.25 4.83 -4.09
N PHE A 99 -6.67 3.56 -4.00
CA PHE A 99 -7.72 2.97 -4.83
C PHE A 99 -9.04 3.75 -4.71
N ALA A 100 -9.49 4.04 -3.49
CA ALA A 100 -10.72 4.79 -3.24
C ALA A 100 -10.64 6.21 -3.81
N LEU A 101 -9.48 6.87 -3.72
CA LEU A 101 -9.27 8.19 -4.33
C LEU A 101 -9.36 8.13 -5.86
N THR A 102 -8.73 7.13 -6.49
CA THR A 102 -8.90 6.91 -7.94
C THR A 102 -10.33 6.65 -8.34
N ALA A 103 -11.06 5.80 -7.59
CA ALA A 103 -12.45 5.48 -7.88
C ALA A 103 -13.36 6.71 -7.70
N ALA A 104 -13.11 7.54 -6.69
CA ALA A 104 -13.84 8.78 -6.44
C ALA A 104 -13.65 9.83 -7.54
N GLY A 105 -12.59 9.70 -8.37
CA GLY A 105 -12.38 10.55 -9.54
C GLY A 105 -13.39 10.31 -10.66
N VAL A 106 -14.13 9.20 -10.64
CA VAL A 106 -15.20 8.90 -11.60
C VAL A 106 -16.54 9.25 -10.96
N THR A 107 -17.24 10.21 -11.54
CA THR A 107 -18.58 10.62 -11.09
C THR A 107 -19.60 10.33 -12.19
N PRO A 108 -20.82 9.87 -11.85
CA PRO A 108 -21.87 9.73 -12.86
C PRO A 108 -22.16 11.10 -13.48
N ALA A 109 -22.28 11.16 -14.81
CA ALA A 109 -22.72 12.37 -15.49
C ALA A 109 -24.16 12.66 -15.03
N ALA A 110 -24.34 13.72 -14.25
CA ALA A 110 -25.67 14.15 -13.84
C ALA A 110 -26.51 14.41 -15.11
N SER A 111 -27.59 13.65 -15.26
CA SER A 111 -28.65 13.91 -16.25
C SER A 111 -29.34 15.23 -15.98
#